data_AF-A0ABD5R995-F1
#
_entry.id   AF-A0ABD5R995-F1
#
_cell.length_a   1.000
_cell.length_b   1.000
_cell.length_c   1.000
_cell.angle_alpha   90.00
_cell.angle_beta   90.00
_cell.angle_gamma   90.00
#
_symmetry.space_group_name_H-M   'P 1'
#
loop_
_entity.id
_entity.type
_entity.pdbx_description
1 polymer ?
#
loop_
_entity_poly.entity_id
_entity_poly.type
_entity_poly.pdbx_seq_one_letter_code
_entity_poly.pdbx_strand_id
1 'polypeptide(L)'
;MTTTDAARGSAEETATTDEGPDPELPNAPTHVGGRLAVAVAVVAGVVLGWAVGAPLAVSGSALGGLLLGVAVADVETGGNAATVRGGLFGLLGSGLLVGGAVAAGGSAALVGAAVGLAVATSAVDASVGFDTEATGSLTRSFWWSGLALVGGVLVLAGVTTGTVLAVARFGADSLAWLVALNELTALLLVQVFALAFGVATAMALPVVERYAPESVARGTEPLETLALDVWAVPRGYWTALGLQAVLAAYAPETFAWVLSVVPVVGDAVRFLLQSGVLHVPLVVGTLAAGTVALAGPTIGSVRSVAGPDPAETVSLAGAGLLVTLFVGVPLAIPPVARAVTTRLPPGQLRASTELLGPSVMVLGGLTVAVTGAMLALGGVLFASAAPGLSARARGFTLAAVTLFAAALGVGALGGTPLVVVLGVAGAMLVWDFGDHATGLGLSVGRDGETRDAELVHLTGSTLVAGAGVAVALVAVYLLGPVGGFSSVGDWRATLALTLTLVSLLALVRLLE
;
A
#
# COMPACT_ATOMS: atom_id res chain seq x y z
N MET A 1 -18.12 -67.86 35.67
CA MET A 1 -16.69 -68.24 35.76
C MET A 1 -15.93 -67.22 34.92
N THR A 2 -15.01 -66.40 35.39
CA THR A 2 -14.37 -66.15 36.70
C THR A 2 -13.52 -64.89 36.44
N THR A 3 -13.85 -63.74 37.06
CA THR A 3 -13.07 -63.07 38.13
C THR A 3 -11.71 -62.46 37.70
N THR A 4 -11.58 -61.13 37.90
CA THR A 4 -10.56 -60.43 38.74
C THR A 4 -9.28 -60.03 37.97
N ASP A 5 -8.58 -58.90 38.20
CA ASP A 5 -8.69 -57.83 39.19
C ASP A 5 -7.82 -56.62 38.77
N ALA A 6 -8.15 -55.47 39.36
CA ALA A 6 -7.26 -54.40 39.84
C ALA A 6 -6.06 -53.89 38.99
N ALA A 7 -6.19 -52.65 38.52
CA ALA A 7 -5.13 -51.64 38.68
C ALA A 7 -5.74 -50.22 38.73
N ARG A 8 -6.22 -49.85 39.92
CA ARG A 8 -6.45 -48.45 40.31
C ARG A 8 -5.08 -47.80 40.52
N GLY A 9 -4.63 -47.05 39.52
CA GLY A 9 -3.58 -46.05 39.69
C GLY A 9 -4.24 -44.71 39.99
N SER A 10 -4.09 -44.24 41.21
CA SER A 10 -4.44 -42.90 41.67
C SER A 10 -3.70 -41.85 40.82
N ALA A 11 -4.41 -41.24 39.88
CA ALA A 11 -4.00 -39.97 39.31
C ALA A 11 -4.28 -38.91 40.40
N GLU A 12 -3.23 -38.59 41.13
CA GLU A 12 -3.14 -37.43 41.99
C GLU A 12 -3.41 -36.20 41.11
N GLU A 13 -4.60 -35.63 41.31
CA GLU A 13 -5.04 -34.36 40.78
C GLU A 13 -4.20 -33.27 41.46
N THR A 14 -2.97 -33.09 41.01
CA THR A 14 -2.21 -31.87 41.23
C THR A 14 -2.87 -30.79 40.38
N ALA A 15 -3.92 -30.18 40.94
CA ALA A 15 -4.39 -28.86 40.59
C ALA A 15 -3.25 -27.86 40.87
N THR A 16 -2.26 -27.83 39.99
CA THR A 16 -1.44 -26.64 39.80
C THR A 16 -2.40 -25.60 39.26
N THR A 17 -2.86 -24.73 40.16
CA THR A 17 -3.29 -23.38 39.82
C THR A 17 -2.12 -22.70 39.14
N ASP A 18 -1.94 -23.02 37.86
CA ASP A 18 -1.27 -22.15 36.92
C ASP A 18 -2.17 -20.93 36.85
N GLU A 19 -1.99 -20.02 37.81
CA GLU A 19 -2.31 -18.61 37.64
C GLU A 19 -1.46 -18.16 36.46
N GLY A 20 -1.91 -18.52 35.25
CA GLY A 20 -1.39 -17.98 34.02
C GLY A 20 -1.36 -16.47 34.20
N PRO A 21 -0.32 -15.79 33.71
CA PRO A 21 -0.13 -14.36 33.92
C PRO A 21 -1.46 -13.66 33.70
N ASP A 22 -1.94 -13.00 34.75
CA ASP A 22 -3.16 -12.19 34.76
C ASP A 22 -3.20 -11.48 33.41
N PRO A 23 -4.22 -11.71 32.56
CA PRO A 23 -4.20 -11.23 31.18
C PRO A 23 -3.90 -9.74 31.25
N GLU A 24 -2.70 -9.35 30.79
CA GLU A 24 -2.23 -7.97 30.91
C GLU A 24 -3.36 -7.11 30.35
N LEU A 25 -3.98 -6.33 31.24
CA LEU A 25 -5.10 -5.49 30.84
C LEU A 25 -4.56 -4.64 29.69
N PRO A 26 -5.21 -4.68 28.52
CA PRO A 26 -4.70 -3.97 27.36
C PRO A 26 -4.47 -2.52 27.74
N ASN A 27 -3.31 -1.97 27.36
CA ASN A 27 -2.88 -0.59 27.63
C ASN A 27 -3.74 0.44 26.87
N ALA A 28 -5.05 0.27 26.86
CA ALA A 28 -5.97 1.05 26.07
C ALA A 28 -6.47 2.25 26.90
N PRO A 29 -6.39 3.47 26.36
CA PRO A 29 -6.91 4.66 27.02
C PRO A 29 -8.43 4.62 27.15
N THR A 30 -8.99 5.43 28.05
CA THR A 30 -10.44 5.66 28.09
C THR A 30 -10.93 6.35 26.81
N HIS A 31 -12.18 6.08 26.40
CA HIS A 31 -12.74 6.62 25.16
C HIS A 31 -12.82 8.14 25.13
N VAL A 32 -13.16 8.78 26.26
CA VAL A 32 -13.41 10.23 26.33
C VAL A 32 -12.07 10.98 26.26
N GLY A 33 -11.13 10.68 27.13
CA GLY A 33 -9.81 11.31 27.18
C GLY A 33 -9.00 11.07 25.90
N GLY A 34 -9.01 9.85 25.36
CA GLY A 34 -8.33 9.55 24.10
C GLY A 34 -8.89 10.35 22.91
N ARG A 35 -10.21 10.47 22.78
CA ARG A 35 -10.85 11.28 21.71
C ARG A 35 -10.57 12.78 21.88
N LEU A 36 -10.48 13.26 23.11
CA LEU A 36 -10.16 14.66 23.38
C LEU A 36 -8.71 14.97 23.06
N ALA A 37 -7.76 14.09 23.39
CA ALA A 37 -6.37 14.25 22.96
C ALA A 37 -6.27 14.34 21.42
N VAL A 38 -6.96 13.45 20.70
CA VAL A 38 -7.04 13.52 19.22
C VAL A 38 -7.67 14.83 18.74
N ALA A 39 -8.76 15.28 19.36
CA ALA A 39 -9.43 16.52 18.99
C ALA A 39 -8.51 17.74 19.20
N VAL A 40 -7.76 17.79 20.30
CA VAL A 40 -6.76 18.84 20.55
C VAL A 40 -5.66 18.79 19.49
N ALA A 41 -5.14 17.61 19.14
CA ALA A 41 -4.12 17.47 18.11
C ALA A 41 -4.60 18.02 16.75
N VAL A 42 -5.85 17.71 16.36
CA VAL A 42 -6.47 18.22 15.13
C VAL A 42 -6.63 19.74 15.19
N VAL A 43 -7.20 20.27 16.28
CA VAL A 43 -7.43 21.73 16.43
C VAL A 43 -6.12 22.50 16.38
N ALA A 44 -5.11 22.06 17.15
CA ALA A 44 -3.78 22.65 17.15
C ALA A 44 -3.15 22.57 15.75
N GLY A 45 -3.24 21.41 15.09
CA GLY A 45 -2.75 21.21 13.73
C GLY A 45 -3.38 22.16 12.71
N VAL A 46 -4.70 22.37 12.78
CA VAL A 46 -5.40 23.33 11.92
C VAL A 46 -4.89 24.75 12.16
N VAL A 47 -4.74 25.16 13.43
CA VAL A 47 -4.20 26.49 13.79
C VAL A 47 -2.78 26.68 13.23
N LEU A 48 -1.93 25.66 13.34
CA LEU A 48 -0.58 25.68 12.74
C LEU A 48 -0.64 25.79 11.20
N GLY A 49 -1.57 25.08 10.57
CA GLY A 49 -1.81 25.14 9.13
C GLY A 49 -2.20 26.54 8.63
N TRP A 50 -3.03 27.25 9.39
CA TRP A 50 -3.36 28.65 9.11
C TRP A 50 -2.13 29.55 9.15
N ALA A 51 -1.25 29.36 10.12
CA ALA A 51 -0.08 30.21 10.29
C ALA A 51 0.99 30.05 9.20
N VAL A 52 1.07 28.88 8.57
CA VAL A 52 1.96 28.65 7.41
C VAL A 52 1.28 28.93 6.06
N GLY A 53 0.06 29.49 6.07
CA GLY A 53 -0.69 29.82 4.86
C GLY A 53 -1.19 28.60 4.07
N ALA A 54 -1.23 27.41 4.68
CA ALA A 54 -1.63 26.16 4.03
C ALA A 54 -2.73 25.40 4.81
N PRO A 55 -3.83 26.06 5.22
CA PRO A 55 -4.80 25.46 6.14
C PRO A 55 -5.48 24.22 5.56
N LEU A 56 -5.85 24.22 4.27
CA LEU A 56 -6.50 23.08 3.63
C LEU A 56 -5.55 21.88 3.48
N ALA A 57 -4.29 22.13 3.14
CA ALA A 57 -3.29 21.09 2.94
C ALA A 57 -2.94 20.40 4.27
N VAL A 58 -2.70 21.18 5.33
CA VAL A 58 -2.43 20.67 6.68
C VAL A 58 -3.67 19.99 7.29
N SER A 59 -4.88 20.52 7.05
CA SER A 59 -6.13 19.85 7.46
C SER A 59 -6.31 18.52 6.73
N GLY A 60 -5.93 18.45 5.45
CA GLY A 60 -5.87 17.20 4.69
C GLY A 60 -4.92 16.20 5.34
N SER A 61 -3.74 16.64 5.78
CA SER A 61 -2.80 15.77 6.50
C SER A 61 -3.34 15.29 7.85
N ALA A 62 -3.99 16.17 8.63
CA ALA A 62 -4.64 15.81 9.88
C ALA A 62 -5.77 14.80 9.67
N LEU A 63 -6.63 15.01 8.66
CA LEU A 63 -7.68 14.06 8.29
C LEU A 63 -7.08 12.72 7.86
N GLY A 64 -5.96 12.74 7.13
CA GLY A 64 -5.20 11.54 6.79
C GLY A 64 -4.78 10.76 8.03
N GLY A 65 -4.27 11.45 9.05
CA GLY A 65 -3.93 10.85 10.34
C GLY A 65 -5.13 10.23 11.07
N LEU A 66 -6.29 10.90 11.08
CA LEU A 66 -7.52 10.35 11.66
C LEU A 66 -7.95 9.05 10.97
N LEU A 67 -7.93 9.03 9.64
CA LEU A 67 -8.29 7.85 8.86
C LEU A 67 -7.31 6.69 9.09
N LEU A 68 -6.03 6.97 9.34
CA LEU A 68 -5.07 5.94 9.75
C LEU A 68 -5.42 5.36 11.13
N GLY A 69 -5.86 6.18 12.08
CA GLY A 69 -6.38 5.68 13.36
C GLY A 69 -7.60 4.77 13.19
N VAL A 70 -8.56 5.16 12.35
CA VAL A 70 -9.72 4.32 12.00
C VAL A 70 -9.28 3.04 11.28
N ALA A 71 -8.28 3.13 10.40
CA ALA A 71 -7.75 1.98 9.67
C ALA A 71 -7.19 0.92 10.63
N VAL A 72 -6.41 1.32 11.62
CA VAL A 72 -5.88 0.40 12.63
C VAL A 72 -7.01 -0.22 13.44
N ALA A 73 -7.94 0.60 13.93
CA ALA A 73 -9.08 0.13 14.71
C ALA A 73 -9.86 -0.97 13.96
N ASP A 74 -10.12 -0.76 12.66
CA ASP A 74 -10.83 -1.71 11.82
C ASP A 74 -10.05 -3.01 11.57
N VAL A 75 -8.73 -2.92 11.35
CA VAL A 75 -7.88 -4.11 11.15
C VAL A 75 -7.83 -4.97 12.41
N GLU A 76 -7.77 -4.36 13.59
CA GLU A 76 -7.74 -5.06 14.88
C GLU A 76 -9.05 -5.76 15.25
N THR A 77 -10.19 -5.38 14.65
CA THR A 77 -11.47 -6.08 14.92
C THR A 77 -11.52 -7.54 14.42
N GLY A 78 -10.53 -8.00 13.65
CA GLY A 78 -10.32 -9.43 13.38
C GLY A 78 -11.22 -10.08 12.33
N GLY A 79 -11.84 -9.32 11.42
CA GLY A 79 -12.71 -9.86 10.36
C GLY A 79 -12.35 -9.39 8.96
N ASN A 80 -12.43 -10.26 7.95
CA ASN A 80 -12.05 -9.96 6.56
C ASN A 80 -12.66 -8.66 6.00
N ALA A 81 -13.95 -8.41 6.25
CA ALA A 81 -14.60 -7.18 5.79
C ALA A 81 -14.07 -5.93 6.48
N ALA A 82 -13.76 -6.04 7.78
CA ALA A 82 -13.18 -4.95 8.56
C ALA A 82 -11.72 -4.72 8.14
N THR A 83 -10.94 -5.77 7.88
CA THR A 83 -9.58 -5.67 7.33
C THR A 83 -9.56 -4.94 5.98
N VAL A 84 -10.48 -5.27 5.06
CA VAL A 84 -10.60 -4.57 3.77
C VAL A 84 -10.97 -3.10 3.98
N ARG A 85 -11.94 -2.82 4.87
CA ARG A 85 -12.36 -1.46 5.18
C ARG A 85 -11.23 -0.64 5.82
N GLY A 86 -10.51 -1.23 6.76
CA GLY A 86 -9.33 -0.67 7.39
C GLY A 86 -8.23 -0.40 6.37
N GLY A 87 -7.98 -1.35 5.46
CA GLY A 87 -7.08 -1.14 4.32
C GLY A 87 -7.50 0.05 3.44
N LEU A 88 -8.79 0.21 3.14
CA LEU A 88 -9.30 1.34 2.34
C LEU A 88 -9.11 2.68 3.06
N PHE A 89 -9.44 2.75 4.35
CA PHE A 89 -9.16 3.93 5.18
C PHE A 89 -7.67 4.19 5.30
N GLY A 90 -6.85 3.14 5.33
CA GLY A 90 -5.40 3.21 5.34
C GLY A 90 -4.86 3.86 4.07
N LEU A 91 -5.28 3.37 2.90
CA LEU A 91 -4.90 3.93 1.60
C LEU A 91 -5.34 5.40 1.48
N LEU A 92 -6.60 5.71 1.78
CA LEU A 92 -7.12 7.08 1.76
C LEU A 92 -6.39 7.99 2.76
N GLY A 93 -6.14 7.48 3.96
CA GLY A 93 -5.43 8.15 5.04
C GLY A 93 -3.99 8.47 4.67
N SER A 94 -3.24 7.51 4.14
CA SER A 94 -1.88 7.71 3.62
C SER A 94 -1.87 8.72 2.47
N GLY A 95 -2.81 8.61 1.53
CA GLY A 95 -2.97 9.53 0.40
C GLY A 95 -3.21 10.98 0.86
N LEU A 96 -4.09 11.19 1.84
CA LEU A 96 -4.37 12.51 2.41
C LEU A 96 -3.23 13.03 3.30
N LEU A 97 -2.58 12.15 4.07
CA LEU A 97 -1.43 12.50 4.92
C LEU A 97 -0.28 13.04 4.08
N VAL A 98 0.20 12.22 3.13
CA VAL A 98 1.34 12.55 2.27
C VAL A 98 0.94 13.58 1.23
N GLY A 99 -0.23 13.44 0.60
CA GLY A 99 -0.74 14.39 -0.38
C GLY A 99 -0.98 15.78 0.21
N GLY A 100 -1.52 15.87 1.43
CA GLY A 100 -1.65 17.13 2.16
C GLY A 100 -0.30 17.78 2.49
N ALA A 101 0.68 16.98 2.91
CA ALA A 101 2.02 17.49 3.19
C ALA A 101 2.69 18.00 1.91
N VAL A 102 2.65 17.23 0.82
CA VAL A 102 3.19 17.64 -0.48
C VAL A 102 2.47 18.87 -1.03
N ALA A 103 1.14 18.94 -0.88
CA ALA A 103 0.33 20.07 -1.33
C ALA A 103 0.60 21.37 -0.55
N ALA A 104 1.03 21.28 0.72
CA ALA A 104 1.46 22.45 1.47
C ALA A 104 2.72 23.09 0.86
N GLY A 105 3.59 22.27 0.25
CA GLY A 105 4.75 22.71 -0.51
C GLY A 105 5.87 23.31 0.34
N GLY A 106 7.07 23.38 -0.26
CA GLY A 106 8.24 23.99 0.35
C GLY A 106 8.51 23.47 1.77
N SER A 107 8.75 24.40 2.70
CA SER A 107 8.97 24.10 4.10
C SER A 107 7.69 23.85 4.91
N ALA A 108 6.52 24.31 4.43
CA ALA A 108 5.23 24.04 5.07
C ALA A 108 4.84 22.56 4.99
N ALA A 109 5.40 21.82 4.04
CA ALA A 109 5.26 20.36 3.93
C ALA A 109 5.70 19.62 5.19
N LEU A 110 6.76 20.08 5.87
CA LEU A 110 7.23 19.49 7.13
C LEU A 110 6.23 19.69 8.26
N VAL A 111 5.58 20.85 8.32
CA VAL A 111 4.52 21.14 9.29
C VAL A 111 3.30 20.26 9.01
N GLY A 112 2.87 20.15 7.75
CA GLY A 112 1.76 19.27 7.36
C GLY A 112 2.03 17.79 7.70
N ALA A 113 3.23 17.29 7.40
CA ALA A 113 3.64 15.93 7.75
C ALA A 113 3.66 15.72 9.26
N ALA A 114 4.27 16.63 10.03
CA ALA A 114 4.35 16.53 11.48
C ALA A 114 2.96 16.57 12.15
N VAL A 115 2.06 17.44 11.69
CA VAL A 115 0.66 17.46 12.14
C VAL A 115 -0.07 16.16 11.78
N GLY A 116 0.07 15.69 10.54
CA GLY A 116 -0.55 14.44 10.11
C GLY A 116 -0.08 13.24 10.94
N LEU A 117 1.23 13.15 11.24
CA LEU A 117 1.77 12.13 12.13
C LEU A 117 1.28 12.28 13.56
N ALA A 118 1.22 13.50 14.10
CA ALA A 118 0.73 13.73 15.45
C ALA A 118 -0.71 13.23 15.63
N VAL A 119 -1.56 13.54 14.64
CA VAL A 119 -2.94 13.07 14.62
C VAL A 119 -3.01 11.56 14.40
N ALA A 120 -2.16 11.00 13.53
CA ALA A 120 -2.11 9.56 13.31
C ALA A 120 -1.74 8.80 14.59
N THR A 121 -0.65 9.15 15.26
CA THR A 121 -0.18 8.41 16.44
C THR A 121 -1.15 8.54 17.62
N SER A 122 -1.72 9.74 17.84
CA SER A 122 -2.75 9.91 18.88
C SER A 122 -4.04 9.16 18.56
N ALA A 123 -4.48 9.13 17.29
CA ALA A 123 -5.67 8.41 16.88
C ALA A 123 -5.49 6.89 16.99
N VAL A 124 -4.31 6.37 16.62
CA VAL A 124 -3.95 4.96 16.79
C VAL A 124 -3.95 4.60 18.28
N ASP A 125 -3.26 5.37 19.12
CA ASP A 125 -3.21 5.12 20.58
C ASP A 125 -4.61 5.18 21.22
N ALA A 126 -5.42 6.17 20.85
CA ALA A 126 -6.80 6.30 21.31
C ALA A 126 -7.69 5.12 20.92
N SER A 127 -7.40 4.47 19.78
CA SER A 127 -8.23 3.40 19.23
C SER A 127 -7.91 2.03 19.84
N VAL A 128 -6.65 1.61 19.82
CA VAL A 128 -6.23 0.24 20.16
C VAL A 128 -5.05 0.18 21.12
N GLY A 129 -4.48 1.33 21.52
CA GLY A 129 -3.20 1.39 22.19
C GLY A 129 -2.02 1.30 21.20
N PHE A 130 -0.98 2.09 21.43
CA PHE A 130 0.17 2.14 20.53
C PHE A 130 1.24 1.13 20.94
N ASP A 131 1.08 -0.12 20.50
CA ASP A 131 2.04 -1.19 20.70
C ASP A 131 2.64 -1.72 19.38
N THR A 132 3.59 -2.66 19.51
CA THR A 132 4.26 -3.30 18.37
C THR A 132 3.35 -4.25 17.58
N GLU A 133 2.29 -4.76 18.21
CA GLU A 133 1.38 -5.72 17.57
C GLU A 133 0.42 -4.99 16.63
N ALA A 134 -0.26 -3.95 17.12
CA ALA A 134 -1.15 -3.09 16.32
C ALA A 134 -0.43 -2.49 15.11
N THR A 135 0.83 -2.07 15.29
CA THR A 135 1.65 -1.56 14.19
C THR A 135 2.14 -2.66 13.25
N GLY A 136 2.36 -3.87 13.74
CA GLY A 136 2.64 -5.06 12.93
C GLY A 136 1.47 -5.43 12.01
N SER A 137 0.25 -5.46 12.54
CA SER A 137 -0.99 -5.73 11.79
C SER A 137 -1.20 -4.69 10.68
N LEU A 138 -1.07 -3.40 11.00
CA LEU A 138 -1.18 -2.31 10.03
C LEU A 138 -0.11 -2.43 8.93
N THR A 139 1.15 -2.68 9.31
CA THR A 139 2.28 -2.82 8.39
C THR A 139 2.04 -3.97 7.43
N ARG A 140 1.55 -5.11 7.92
CA ARG A 140 1.20 -6.27 7.10
C ARG A 140 0.08 -5.94 6.11
N SER A 141 -0.99 -5.30 6.57
CA SER A 141 -2.11 -4.86 5.71
C SER A 141 -1.63 -3.91 4.62
N PHE A 142 -0.80 -2.91 4.97
CA PHE A 142 -0.28 -1.93 4.01
C PHE A 142 0.70 -2.55 3.02
N TRP A 143 1.51 -3.52 3.46
CA TRP A 143 2.41 -4.24 2.57
C TRP A 143 1.62 -4.99 1.50
N TRP A 144 0.61 -5.77 1.88
CA TRP A 144 -0.22 -6.53 0.93
C TRP A 144 -1.06 -5.65 0.02
N SER A 145 -1.72 -4.62 0.57
CA SER A 145 -2.46 -3.63 -0.22
C SER A 145 -1.52 -2.84 -1.16
N GLY A 146 -0.31 -2.51 -0.71
CA GLY A 146 0.72 -1.86 -1.51
C GLY A 146 1.21 -2.73 -2.66
N LEU A 147 1.48 -4.02 -2.42
CA LEU A 147 1.83 -4.98 -3.48
C LEU A 147 0.71 -5.10 -4.52
N ALA A 148 -0.55 -5.18 -4.09
CA ALA A 148 -1.70 -5.21 -4.99
C ALA A 148 -1.79 -3.93 -5.84
N LEU A 149 -1.56 -2.75 -5.25
CA LEU A 149 -1.49 -1.48 -5.98
C LEU A 149 -0.36 -1.46 -6.99
N VAL A 150 0.85 -1.92 -6.63
CA VAL A 150 1.99 -2.02 -7.57
C VAL A 150 1.65 -2.92 -8.75
N GLY A 151 1.05 -4.09 -8.50
CA GLY A 151 0.56 -4.96 -9.56
C GLY A 151 -0.45 -4.25 -10.47
N GLY A 152 -1.41 -3.54 -9.89
CA GLY A 152 -2.37 -2.70 -10.61
C GLY A 152 -1.72 -1.61 -11.47
N VAL A 153 -0.74 -0.89 -10.92
CA VAL A 153 0.04 0.13 -11.63
C VAL A 153 0.74 -0.46 -12.84
N LEU A 154 1.43 -1.61 -12.68
CA LEU A 154 2.17 -2.25 -13.77
C LEU A 154 1.24 -2.70 -14.90
N VAL A 155 0.11 -3.33 -14.55
CA VAL A 155 -0.89 -3.76 -15.54
C VAL A 155 -1.48 -2.56 -16.28
N LEU A 156 -1.91 -1.53 -15.55
CA LEU A 156 -2.54 -0.35 -16.15
C LEU A 156 -1.55 0.50 -16.92
N ALA A 157 -0.27 0.55 -16.53
CA ALA A 157 0.79 1.16 -17.31
C ALA A 157 0.93 0.47 -18.67
N GLY A 158 1.04 -0.86 -18.71
CA GLY A 158 1.14 -1.61 -19.96
C GLY A 158 -0.07 -1.42 -20.90
N VAL A 159 -1.26 -1.22 -20.34
CA VAL A 159 -2.49 -0.92 -21.09
C VAL A 159 -2.49 0.52 -21.61
N THR A 160 -2.18 1.49 -20.76
CA THR A 160 -2.28 2.94 -21.08
C THR A 160 -1.19 3.41 -22.04
N THR A 161 0.05 2.90 -21.90
CA THR A 161 1.13 3.17 -22.86
C THR A 161 0.93 2.45 -24.20
N GLY A 162 -0.07 1.57 -24.28
CA GLY A 162 -0.32 0.73 -25.44
C GLY A 162 0.75 -0.32 -25.67
N THR A 163 1.67 -0.58 -24.72
CA THR A 163 2.76 -1.56 -24.88
C THR A 163 2.21 -2.95 -25.21
N VAL A 164 1.14 -3.38 -24.53
CA VAL A 164 0.50 -4.68 -24.81
C VAL A 164 -0.01 -4.74 -26.24
N LEU A 165 -0.68 -3.68 -26.69
CA LEU A 165 -1.21 -3.60 -28.05
C LEU A 165 -0.08 -3.45 -29.09
N ALA A 166 0.98 -2.73 -28.77
CA ALA A 166 2.15 -2.54 -29.63
C ALA A 166 2.91 -3.86 -29.82
N VAL A 167 3.10 -4.65 -28.76
CA VAL A 167 3.69 -5.99 -28.85
C VAL A 167 2.78 -6.92 -29.66
N ALA A 168 1.47 -6.89 -29.44
CA ALA A 168 0.52 -7.70 -30.22
C ALA A 168 0.52 -7.31 -31.71
N ARG A 169 0.52 -6.01 -32.02
CA ARG A 169 0.59 -5.50 -33.40
C ARG A 169 1.93 -5.84 -34.04
N PHE A 170 3.05 -5.59 -33.36
CA PHE A 170 4.37 -5.95 -33.84
C PHE A 170 4.47 -7.44 -34.16
N GLY A 171 3.92 -8.32 -33.31
CA GLY A 171 3.84 -9.75 -33.56
C GLY A 171 2.99 -10.09 -34.80
N ALA A 172 1.82 -9.47 -34.94
CA ALA A 172 0.94 -9.67 -36.09
C ALA A 172 1.58 -9.17 -37.41
N ASP A 173 2.18 -7.98 -37.40
CA ASP A 173 2.86 -7.37 -38.55
C ASP A 173 4.11 -8.18 -38.94
N SER A 174 4.89 -8.64 -37.96
CA SER A 174 6.05 -9.52 -38.19
C SER A 174 5.61 -10.85 -38.80
N LEU A 175 4.51 -11.43 -38.31
CA LEU A 175 3.95 -12.66 -38.87
C LEU A 175 3.49 -12.45 -40.32
N ALA A 176 2.74 -11.38 -40.59
CA ALA A 176 2.27 -11.05 -41.94
C ALA A 176 3.44 -10.83 -42.91
N TRP A 177 4.49 -10.12 -42.45
CA TRP A 177 5.71 -9.91 -43.21
C TRP A 177 6.42 -11.23 -43.53
N LEU A 178 6.62 -12.11 -42.55
CA LEU A 178 7.26 -13.41 -42.75
C LEU A 178 6.46 -14.32 -43.69
N VAL A 179 5.13 -14.35 -43.57
CA VAL A 179 4.24 -15.12 -44.47
C VAL A 179 4.34 -14.59 -45.91
N ALA A 180 4.55 -13.29 -46.09
CA ALA A 180 4.68 -12.65 -47.40
C ALA A 180 6.06 -12.85 -48.08
N LEU A 181 7.08 -13.37 -47.38
CA LEU A 181 8.42 -13.54 -47.95
C LEU A 181 8.46 -14.55 -49.10
N ASN A 182 7.93 -15.76 -48.86
CA ASN A 182 7.76 -16.83 -49.85
C ASN A 182 6.93 -17.97 -49.25
N GLU A 183 6.43 -18.85 -50.10
CA GLU A 183 5.55 -19.96 -49.70
C GLU A 183 6.25 -20.98 -48.80
N LEU A 184 7.57 -21.16 -48.94
CA LEU A 184 8.33 -22.08 -48.11
C LEU A 184 8.48 -21.53 -46.68
N THR A 185 8.69 -20.23 -46.52
CA THR A 185 8.65 -19.55 -45.22
C THR A 185 7.26 -19.64 -44.58
N ALA A 186 6.18 -19.44 -45.36
CA ALA A 186 4.83 -19.59 -44.86
C ALA A 186 4.55 -21.03 -44.37
N LEU A 187 5.03 -22.04 -45.10
CA LEU A 187 4.93 -23.46 -44.71
C LEU A 187 5.74 -23.77 -43.44
N LEU A 188 6.96 -23.24 -43.35
CA LEU A 188 7.80 -23.35 -42.14
C LEU A 188 7.11 -22.77 -40.92
N LEU A 189 6.47 -21.61 -41.05
CA LEU A 189 5.72 -20.99 -39.95
C LEU A 189 4.58 -21.87 -39.48
N VAL A 190 3.81 -22.49 -40.39
CA VAL A 190 2.75 -23.44 -40.00
C VAL A 190 3.34 -24.59 -39.18
N GLN A 191 4.47 -25.16 -39.61
CA GLN A 191 5.15 -26.25 -38.88
C GLN A 191 5.65 -25.79 -37.50
N VAL A 192 6.24 -24.60 -37.41
CA VAL A 192 6.73 -24.03 -36.14
C VAL A 192 5.58 -23.75 -35.18
N PHE A 193 4.47 -23.15 -35.65
CA PHE A 193 3.32 -22.90 -34.80
C PHE A 193 2.56 -24.18 -34.43
N ALA A 194 2.53 -25.20 -35.30
CA ALA A 194 1.97 -26.50 -34.95
C ALA A 194 2.77 -27.17 -33.81
N LEU A 195 4.11 -27.11 -33.87
CA LEU A 195 4.97 -27.58 -32.78
C LEU A 195 4.77 -26.75 -31.51
N ALA A 196 4.78 -25.42 -31.63
CA ALA A 196 4.58 -24.52 -30.48
C ALA A 196 3.22 -24.75 -29.82
N PHE A 197 2.17 -24.96 -30.61
CA PHE A 197 0.83 -25.29 -30.12
C PHE A 197 0.81 -26.63 -29.38
N GLY A 198 1.44 -27.68 -29.93
CA GLY A 198 1.52 -28.98 -29.28
C GLY A 198 2.28 -28.95 -27.96
N VAL A 199 3.41 -28.22 -27.90
CA VAL A 199 4.19 -28.02 -26.67
C VAL A 199 3.40 -27.18 -25.66
N ALA A 200 2.76 -26.09 -26.08
CA ALA A 200 1.93 -25.26 -25.21
C ALA A 200 0.75 -26.07 -24.63
N THR A 201 0.12 -26.92 -25.45
CA THR A 201 -0.95 -27.83 -25.03
C THR A 201 -0.46 -28.84 -24.00
N ALA A 202 0.72 -29.45 -24.21
CA ALA A 202 1.33 -30.36 -23.25
C ALA A 202 1.61 -29.70 -21.89
N MET A 203 2.01 -28.42 -21.88
CA MET A 203 2.19 -27.65 -20.65
C MET A 203 0.86 -27.22 -20.00
N ALA A 204 -0.17 -26.98 -20.81
CA ALA A 204 -1.48 -26.52 -20.35
C ALA A 204 -2.32 -27.64 -19.72
N LEU A 205 -2.25 -28.85 -20.26
CA LEU A 205 -3.05 -30.01 -19.82
C LEU A 205 -2.98 -30.28 -18.32
N PRO A 206 -1.77 -30.38 -17.69
CA PRO A 206 -1.67 -30.58 -16.25
C PRO A 206 -2.30 -29.46 -15.41
N VAL A 207 -2.35 -28.24 -15.94
CA VAL A 207 -3.00 -27.10 -15.28
C VAL A 207 -4.52 -27.24 -15.35
N VAL A 208 -5.06 -27.60 -16.52
CA VAL A 208 -6.51 -27.83 -16.71
C VAL A 208 -6.98 -28.99 -15.86
N GLU A 209 -6.30 -30.14 -15.90
CA GLU A 209 -6.64 -31.32 -15.12
C GLU A 209 -6.66 -31.06 -13.61
N ARG A 210 -5.73 -30.22 -13.13
CA ARG A 210 -5.61 -29.92 -11.69
C ARG A 210 -6.64 -28.91 -11.20
N TYR A 211 -7.03 -27.93 -12.02
CA TYR A 211 -7.77 -26.76 -11.57
C TYR A 211 -9.15 -26.57 -12.23
N ALA A 212 -9.40 -27.21 -13.37
CA ALA A 212 -10.68 -27.08 -14.05
C ALA A 212 -11.72 -28.04 -13.45
N PRO A 213 -13.03 -27.72 -13.56
CA PRO A 213 -14.10 -28.64 -13.20
C PRO A 213 -13.96 -29.96 -13.96
N GLU A 214 -14.36 -31.08 -13.35
CA GLU A 214 -14.27 -32.42 -13.95
C GLU A 214 -14.97 -32.52 -15.33
N SER A 215 -15.99 -31.70 -15.60
CA SER A 215 -16.65 -31.64 -16.90
C SER A 215 -15.76 -31.06 -18.00
N VAL A 216 -14.90 -30.09 -17.65
CA VAL A 216 -13.93 -29.48 -18.57
C VAL A 216 -12.71 -30.37 -18.72
N ALA A 217 -12.22 -30.98 -17.63
CA ALA A 217 -11.11 -31.93 -17.67
C ALA A 217 -11.44 -33.16 -18.54
N ARG A 218 -12.68 -33.68 -18.50
CA ARG A 218 -13.09 -34.76 -19.41
C ARG A 218 -13.10 -34.37 -20.89
N GLY A 219 -13.17 -33.08 -21.20
CA GLY A 219 -13.12 -32.57 -22.57
C GLY A 219 -11.71 -32.46 -23.15
N THR A 220 -10.65 -32.77 -22.39
CA THR A 220 -9.26 -32.62 -22.84
C THR A 220 -8.70 -33.83 -23.57
N GLU A 221 -9.41 -34.96 -23.61
CA GLU A 221 -8.97 -36.20 -24.28
C GLU A 221 -8.52 -35.98 -25.75
N PRO A 222 -9.21 -35.16 -26.58
CA PRO A 222 -8.71 -34.85 -27.93
C PRO A 222 -7.41 -34.02 -27.92
N LEU A 223 -7.20 -33.18 -26.91
CA LEU A 223 -6.02 -32.32 -26.79
C LEU A 223 -4.78 -33.09 -26.35
N GLU A 224 -4.94 -34.19 -25.61
CA GLU A 224 -3.84 -35.10 -25.25
C GLU A 224 -3.17 -35.68 -26.50
N THR A 225 -3.94 -35.95 -27.56
CA THR A 225 -3.39 -36.42 -28.84
C THR A 225 -2.58 -35.35 -29.58
N LEU A 226 -2.83 -34.07 -29.27
CA LEU A 226 -2.13 -32.92 -29.84
C LEU A 226 -0.95 -32.47 -28.97
N ALA A 227 -0.90 -32.93 -27.71
CA ALA A 227 0.19 -32.63 -26.79
C ALA A 227 1.49 -33.25 -27.28
N LEU A 228 2.54 -32.44 -27.32
CA LEU A 228 3.82 -32.82 -27.90
C LEU A 228 4.95 -32.50 -26.94
N ASP A 229 5.73 -33.53 -26.58
CA ASP A 229 7.03 -33.33 -25.95
C ASP A 229 8.04 -32.97 -27.04
N VAL A 230 8.63 -31.77 -26.93
CA VAL A 230 9.62 -31.25 -27.89
C VAL A 230 10.79 -32.21 -28.09
N TRP A 231 11.14 -32.98 -27.04
CA TRP A 231 12.23 -33.95 -27.07
C TRP A 231 11.85 -35.28 -27.71
N ALA A 232 10.54 -35.59 -27.79
CA ALA A 232 10.03 -36.78 -28.44
C ALA A 232 9.92 -36.61 -29.97
N VAL A 233 10.00 -35.37 -30.48
CA VAL A 233 10.04 -35.11 -31.93
C VAL A 233 11.29 -35.75 -32.53
N PRO A 234 11.15 -36.63 -33.54
CA PRO A 234 12.29 -37.32 -34.14
C PRO A 234 13.36 -36.33 -34.64
N ARG A 235 14.64 -36.61 -34.36
CA ARG A 235 15.76 -35.75 -34.82
C ARG A 235 15.74 -35.46 -36.32
N GLY A 236 15.28 -36.43 -37.12
CA GLY A 236 15.11 -36.26 -38.57
C GLY A 236 14.14 -35.14 -38.96
N TYR A 237 13.09 -34.90 -38.16
CA TYR A 237 12.18 -33.78 -38.37
C TYR A 237 12.89 -32.44 -38.17
N TRP A 238 13.69 -32.30 -37.10
CA TRP A 238 14.48 -31.09 -36.85
C TRP A 238 15.50 -30.82 -37.96
N THR A 239 16.16 -31.87 -38.46
CA THR A 239 17.06 -31.76 -39.62
C THR A 239 16.31 -31.31 -40.87
N ALA A 240 15.11 -31.85 -41.13
CA ALA A 240 14.28 -31.46 -42.27
C ALA A 240 13.77 -30.01 -42.15
N LEU A 241 13.30 -29.61 -40.97
CA LEU A 241 12.87 -28.24 -40.69
C LEU A 241 14.03 -27.24 -40.85
N GLY A 242 15.21 -27.60 -40.35
CA GLY A 242 16.44 -26.80 -40.53
C GLY A 242 16.86 -26.69 -41.99
N LEU A 243 16.80 -27.79 -42.75
CA LEU A 243 17.07 -27.77 -44.19
C LEU A 243 16.05 -26.91 -44.94
N GLN A 244 14.76 -27.03 -44.62
CA GLN A 244 13.72 -26.17 -45.19
C GLN A 244 13.97 -24.69 -44.87
N ALA A 245 14.41 -24.35 -43.66
CA ALA A 245 14.78 -22.98 -43.30
C ALA A 245 15.97 -22.46 -44.13
N VAL A 246 17.00 -23.29 -44.35
CA VAL A 246 18.11 -22.94 -45.25
C VAL A 246 17.61 -22.74 -46.69
N LEU A 247 16.74 -23.63 -47.19
CA LEU A 247 16.17 -23.50 -48.53
C LEU A 247 15.28 -22.27 -48.66
N ALA A 248 14.48 -21.93 -47.65
CA ALA A 248 13.65 -20.72 -47.66
C ALA A 248 14.49 -19.45 -47.71
N ALA A 249 15.67 -19.45 -47.08
CA ALA A 249 16.58 -18.32 -47.07
C ALA A 249 17.40 -18.17 -48.37
N TYR A 250 17.86 -19.26 -48.96
CA TYR A 250 18.83 -19.24 -50.08
C TYR A 250 18.27 -19.70 -51.43
N ALA A 251 17.17 -20.45 -51.45
CA ALA A 251 16.59 -21.02 -52.66
C ALA A 251 15.05 -21.09 -52.62
N PRO A 252 14.34 -19.96 -52.34
CA PRO A 252 12.89 -19.95 -52.15
C PRO A 252 12.11 -20.43 -53.39
N GLU A 253 12.65 -20.15 -54.59
CA GLU A 253 12.06 -20.53 -55.88
C GLU A 253 11.86 -22.04 -56.04
N THR A 254 12.66 -22.86 -55.34
CA THR A 254 12.60 -24.32 -55.46
C THR A 254 11.23 -24.86 -55.05
N PHE A 255 10.63 -24.31 -54.00
CA PHE A 255 9.31 -24.73 -53.53
C PHE A 255 8.19 -24.17 -54.41
N ALA A 256 8.31 -22.91 -54.84
CA ALA A 256 7.38 -22.30 -55.80
C ALA A 256 7.32 -23.08 -57.11
N TRP A 257 8.47 -23.55 -57.61
CA TRP A 257 8.57 -24.43 -58.77
C TRP A 257 7.85 -25.76 -58.54
N VAL A 258 8.04 -26.43 -57.39
CA VAL A 258 7.32 -27.67 -57.06
C VAL A 258 5.80 -27.45 -57.09
N LEU A 259 5.30 -26.37 -56.48
CA LEU A 259 3.87 -26.05 -56.49
C LEU A 259 3.36 -25.77 -57.92
N SER A 260 4.21 -25.24 -58.81
CA SER A 260 3.82 -24.97 -60.20
C SER A 260 3.65 -26.23 -61.06
N VAL A 261 4.32 -27.35 -60.72
CA VAL A 261 4.22 -28.62 -61.43
C VAL A 261 2.86 -29.30 -61.18
N VAL A 262 2.16 -28.95 -60.10
CA VAL A 262 0.86 -29.54 -59.72
C VAL A 262 -0.20 -28.43 -59.58
N PRO A 263 -0.65 -27.78 -60.66
CA PRO A 263 -1.30 -26.46 -60.61
C PRO A 263 -2.53 -26.38 -59.71
N VAL A 264 -3.45 -27.36 -59.78
CA VAL A 264 -4.68 -27.37 -58.96
C VAL A 264 -4.36 -27.48 -57.46
N VAL A 265 -3.45 -28.38 -57.09
CA VAL A 265 -3.05 -28.59 -55.68
C VAL A 265 -2.15 -27.46 -55.22
N GLY A 266 -1.26 -26.99 -56.09
CA GLY A 266 -0.34 -25.89 -55.85
C GLY A 266 -1.07 -24.60 -55.50
N ASP A 267 -2.06 -24.20 -56.30
CA ASP A 267 -2.85 -22.99 -56.04
C ASP A 267 -3.64 -23.10 -54.73
N ALA A 268 -4.21 -24.27 -54.43
CA ALA A 268 -4.88 -24.52 -53.15
C ALA A 268 -3.92 -24.40 -51.97
N VAL A 269 -2.71 -24.97 -52.08
CA VAL A 269 -1.66 -24.86 -51.04
C VAL A 269 -1.19 -23.43 -50.87
N ARG A 270 -0.93 -22.68 -51.96
CA ARG A 270 -0.56 -21.25 -51.89
C ARG A 270 -1.64 -20.45 -51.18
N PHE A 271 -2.90 -20.65 -51.55
CA PHE A 271 -4.03 -20.00 -50.92
C PHE A 271 -4.09 -20.30 -49.42
N LEU A 272 -3.97 -21.57 -49.00
CA LEU A 272 -3.99 -21.95 -47.59
C LEU A 272 -2.82 -21.35 -46.80
N LEU A 273 -1.62 -21.29 -47.40
CA LEU A 273 -0.43 -20.72 -46.77
C LEU A 273 -0.46 -19.20 -46.66
N GLN A 274 -1.11 -18.50 -47.60
CA GLN A 274 -1.09 -17.03 -47.65
C GLN A 274 -2.35 -16.38 -47.08
N SER A 275 -3.48 -17.09 -47.03
CA SER A 275 -4.76 -16.56 -46.52
C SER A 275 -4.81 -16.38 -45.00
N GLY A 276 -3.82 -16.92 -44.27
CA GLY A 276 -3.82 -16.97 -42.81
C GLY A 276 -4.78 -18.00 -42.20
N VAL A 277 -5.50 -18.78 -43.03
CA VAL A 277 -6.43 -19.83 -42.58
C VAL A 277 -5.74 -20.88 -41.72
N LEU A 278 -4.47 -21.19 -42.02
CA LEU A 278 -3.67 -22.11 -41.22
C LEU A 278 -2.98 -21.40 -40.03
N HIS A 279 -2.49 -20.18 -40.24
CA HIS A 279 -1.67 -19.47 -39.23
C HIS A 279 -2.50 -18.94 -38.07
N VAL A 280 -3.65 -18.31 -38.33
CA VAL A 280 -4.46 -17.66 -37.30
C VAL A 280 -4.94 -18.65 -36.23
N PRO A 281 -5.55 -19.81 -36.57
CA PRO A 281 -5.97 -20.78 -35.55
C PRO A 281 -4.80 -21.32 -34.74
N LEU A 282 -3.64 -21.57 -35.38
CA LEU A 282 -2.45 -22.07 -34.68
C LEU A 282 -1.86 -21.03 -33.72
N VAL A 283 -1.81 -19.76 -34.13
CA VAL A 283 -1.36 -18.65 -33.26
C VAL A 283 -2.32 -18.47 -32.09
N VAL A 284 -3.63 -18.38 -32.37
CA VAL A 284 -4.66 -18.23 -31.33
C VAL A 284 -4.64 -19.42 -30.36
N GLY A 285 -4.54 -20.64 -30.88
CA GLY A 285 -4.43 -21.86 -30.08
C GLY A 285 -3.17 -21.87 -29.23
N THR A 286 -2.01 -21.48 -29.79
CA THR A 286 -0.74 -21.41 -29.06
C THR A 286 -0.80 -20.37 -27.94
N LEU A 287 -1.38 -19.20 -28.21
CA LEU A 287 -1.55 -18.15 -27.21
C LEU A 287 -2.53 -18.58 -26.11
N ALA A 288 -3.64 -19.22 -26.45
CA ALA A 288 -4.61 -19.73 -25.48
C ALA A 288 -3.99 -20.82 -24.60
N ALA A 289 -3.37 -21.84 -25.20
CA ALA A 289 -2.69 -22.90 -24.46
C ALA A 289 -1.52 -22.35 -23.63
N GLY A 290 -0.72 -21.44 -24.19
CA GLY A 290 0.37 -20.76 -23.48
C GLY A 290 -0.14 -19.96 -22.28
N THR A 291 -1.27 -19.26 -22.40
CA THR A 291 -1.88 -18.53 -21.28
C THR A 291 -2.30 -19.49 -20.16
N VAL A 292 -2.91 -20.62 -20.50
CA VAL A 292 -3.28 -21.66 -19.51
C VAL A 292 -2.05 -22.29 -18.87
N ALA A 293 -1.02 -22.60 -19.66
CA ALA A 293 0.25 -23.12 -19.16
C ALA A 293 0.91 -22.15 -18.16
N LEU A 294 0.89 -20.84 -18.44
CA LEU A 294 1.39 -19.81 -17.54
C LEU A 294 0.52 -19.65 -16.28
N ALA A 295 -0.78 -19.96 -16.35
CA ALA A 295 -1.66 -19.91 -15.20
C ALA A 295 -1.24 -20.89 -14.10
N GLY A 296 -0.66 -22.04 -14.43
CA GLY A 296 -0.18 -23.02 -13.44
C GLY A 296 0.87 -22.45 -12.47
N PRO A 297 2.02 -21.96 -12.97
CA PRO A 297 3.00 -21.25 -12.17
C PRO A 297 2.41 -20.03 -11.46
N THR A 298 1.53 -19.25 -12.11
CA THR A 298 0.88 -18.10 -11.47
C THR A 298 0.02 -18.53 -10.29
N ILE A 299 -0.79 -19.59 -10.41
CA ILE A 299 -1.59 -20.15 -9.31
C ILE A 299 -0.67 -20.67 -8.20
N GLY A 300 0.42 -21.34 -8.55
CA GLY A 300 1.43 -21.79 -7.60
C GLY A 300 2.05 -20.63 -6.82
N SER A 301 2.46 -19.57 -7.51
CA SER A 301 2.99 -18.35 -6.91
C SER A 301 1.94 -17.68 -6.03
N VAL A 302 0.71 -17.48 -6.54
CA VAL A 302 -0.40 -16.90 -5.77
C VAL A 302 -0.68 -17.72 -4.52
N ARG A 303 -0.69 -19.06 -4.58
CA ARG A 303 -0.86 -19.92 -3.39
C ARG A 303 0.29 -19.80 -2.41
N SER A 304 1.53 -19.77 -2.91
CA SER A 304 2.71 -19.60 -2.05
C SER A 304 2.71 -18.25 -1.33
N VAL A 305 2.19 -17.22 -2.00
CA VAL A 305 2.05 -15.86 -1.50
C VAL A 305 0.84 -15.74 -0.57
N ALA A 306 -0.28 -16.37 -0.89
CA ALA A 306 -1.52 -16.36 -0.12
C ALA A 306 -1.41 -17.14 1.21
N GLY A 307 -0.43 -18.03 1.33
CA GLY A 307 -0.17 -18.78 2.56
C GLY A 307 -1.29 -19.78 2.90
N PRO A 308 -1.33 -20.25 4.17
CA PRO A 308 -2.28 -21.25 4.62
C PRO A 308 -3.72 -20.71 4.74
N ASP A 309 -3.90 -19.40 4.95
CA ASP A 309 -5.20 -18.73 4.95
C ASP A 309 -5.32 -17.74 3.78
N PRO A 310 -5.84 -18.18 2.63
CA PRO A 310 -5.98 -17.31 1.46
C PRO A 310 -7.02 -16.22 1.66
N ALA A 311 -8.01 -16.41 2.55
CA ALA A 311 -9.05 -15.41 2.78
C ALA A 311 -8.47 -14.20 3.53
N GLU A 312 -7.60 -14.45 4.51
CA GLU A 312 -6.87 -13.40 5.22
C GLU A 312 -5.94 -12.63 4.26
N THR A 313 -5.13 -13.32 3.45
CA THR A 313 -4.22 -12.62 2.52
C THR A 313 -4.98 -11.80 1.48
N VAL A 314 -6.10 -12.32 0.95
CA VAL A 314 -6.96 -11.57 0.02
C VAL A 314 -7.62 -10.38 0.73
N SER A 315 -8.00 -10.49 2.00
CA SER A 315 -8.59 -9.37 2.73
C SER A 315 -7.54 -8.27 3.00
N LEU A 316 -6.31 -8.63 3.33
CA LEU A 316 -5.16 -7.71 3.47
C LEU A 316 -4.80 -7.01 2.15
N ALA A 317 -4.88 -7.71 1.02
CA ALA A 317 -4.66 -7.14 -0.32
C ALA A 317 -5.90 -6.42 -0.87
N GLY A 318 -7.07 -6.63 -0.27
CA GLY A 318 -8.37 -6.30 -0.83
C GLY A 318 -8.54 -4.81 -1.11
N ALA A 319 -8.03 -3.94 -0.24
CA ALA A 319 -8.11 -2.49 -0.47
C ALA A 319 -7.35 -2.07 -1.73
N GLY A 320 -6.13 -2.57 -1.93
CA GLY A 320 -5.34 -2.29 -3.14
C GLY A 320 -6.00 -2.82 -4.41
N LEU A 321 -6.59 -4.01 -4.35
CA LEU A 321 -7.35 -4.60 -5.46
C LEU A 321 -8.61 -3.77 -5.79
N LEU A 322 -9.39 -3.39 -4.79
CA LEU A 322 -10.60 -2.58 -4.95
C LEU A 322 -10.26 -1.20 -5.51
N VAL A 323 -9.24 -0.51 -5.00
CA VAL A 323 -8.82 0.80 -5.54
C VAL A 323 -8.33 0.66 -6.98
N THR A 324 -7.57 -0.38 -7.30
CA THR A 324 -7.16 -0.66 -8.69
C THR A 324 -8.38 -0.86 -9.60
N LEU A 325 -9.36 -1.66 -9.16
CA LEU A 325 -10.54 -1.99 -9.95
C LEU A 325 -11.51 -0.82 -10.09
N PHE A 326 -11.80 -0.10 -9.02
CA PHE A 326 -12.85 0.94 -9.00
C PHE A 326 -12.33 2.35 -9.28
N VAL A 327 -11.02 2.59 -9.15
CA VAL A 327 -10.40 3.89 -9.47
C VAL A 327 -9.46 3.74 -10.66
N GLY A 328 -8.52 2.80 -10.62
CA GLY A 328 -7.52 2.59 -11.66
C GLY A 328 -8.10 2.25 -13.03
N VAL A 329 -8.94 1.21 -13.11
CA VAL A 329 -9.53 0.75 -14.38
C VAL A 329 -10.40 1.84 -15.02
N PRO A 330 -11.35 2.50 -14.31
CA PRO A 330 -12.11 3.60 -14.89
C PRO A 330 -11.25 4.75 -15.41
N LEU A 331 -10.17 5.11 -14.69
CA LEU A 331 -9.24 6.14 -15.13
C LEU A 331 -8.42 5.74 -16.36
N ALA A 332 -8.26 4.44 -16.65
CA ALA A 332 -7.60 3.97 -17.87
C ALA A 332 -8.51 4.02 -19.11
N ILE A 333 -9.82 4.24 -18.93
CA ILE A 333 -10.78 4.35 -20.03
C ILE A 333 -10.55 5.68 -20.79
N PRO A 334 -10.26 5.67 -22.10
CA PRO A 334 -9.82 6.86 -22.84
C PRO A 334 -10.69 8.14 -22.72
N PRO A 335 -12.04 8.10 -22.75
CA PRO A 335 -12.85 9.29 -22.49
C PRO A 335 -12.70 9.84 -21.07
N VAL A 336 -12.64 8.96 -20.06
CA VAL A 336 -12.46 9.36 -18.65
C VAL A 336 -11.06 9.95 -18.46
N ALA A 337 -10.03 9.28 -18.99
CA ALA A 337 -8.65 9.73 -18.93
C ALA A 337 -8.51 11.15 -19.48
N ARG A 338 -9.05 11.41 -20.68
CA ARG A 338 -9.05 12.73 -21.30
C ARG A 338 -9.82 13.77 -20.49
N ALA A 339 -10.95 13.40 -19.91
CA ALA A 339 -11.73 14.31 -19.06
C ALA A 339 -10.96 14.69 -17.79
N VAL A 340 -10.15 13.78 -17.23
CA VAL A 340 -9.31 14.08 -16.06
C VAL A 340 -8.10 14.92 -16.44
N THR A 341 -7.35 14.53 -17.48
CA THR A 341 -6.13 15.25 -17.88
C THR A 341 -6.41 16.69 -18.33
N THR A 342 -7.54 16.94 -18.99
CA THR A 342 -7.93 18.29 -19.43
C THR A 342 -8.28 19.25 -18.30
N ARG A 343 -8.61 18.73 -17.11
CA ARG A 343 -8.85 19.53 -15.89
C ARG A 343 -7.57 19.88 -15.15
N LEU A 344 -6.44 19.23 -15.48
CA LEU A 344 -5.17 19.54 -14.84
C LEU A 344 -4.60 20.85 -15.43
N PRO A 345 -4.04 21.73 -14.58
CA PRO A 345 -3.34 22.92 -15.06
C PRO A 345 -2.13 22.50 -15.92
N PRO A 346 -1.74 23.32 -16.90
CA PRO A 346 -0.53 23.07 -17.69
C PRO A 346 0.69 23.05 -16.76
N GLY A 347 1.56 22.04 -16.94
CA GLY A 347 2.75 21.86 -16.11
C GLY A 347 3.23 20.41 -16.09
N GLN A 348 4.21 20.13 -15.22
CA GLN A 348 4.83 18.80 -15.13
C GLN A 348 3.82 17.70 -14.78
N LEU A 349 2.88 17.95 -13.87
CA LEU A 349 1.86 16.98 -13.49
C LEU A 349 1.01 16.55 -14.70
N ARG A 350 0.54 17.52 -15.50
CA ARG A 350 -0.24 17.24 -16.71
C ARG A 350 0.60 16.50 -17.75
N ALA A 351 1.84 16.93 -17.99
CA ALA A 351 2.75 16.26 -18.93
C ALA A 351 3.01 14.79 -18.54
N SER A 352 3.29 14.52 -17.26
CA SER A 352 3.46 13.15 -16.75
C SER A 352 2.16 12.34 -16.86
N THR A 353 1.00 12.97 -16.64
CA THR A 353 -0.31 12.31 -16.77
C THR A 353 -0.67 11.99 -18.22
N GLU A 354 -0.30 12.86 -19.16
CA GLU A 354 -0.46 12.61 -20.60
C GLU A 354 0.47 11.49 -21.09
N LEU A 355 1.67 11.39 -20.53
CA LEU A 355 2.65 10.34 -20.85
C LEU A 355 2.30 8.97 -20.26
N LEU A 356 2.00 8.92 -18.96
CA LEU A 356 1.82 7.67 -18.21
C LEU A 356 0.36 7.26 -18.05
N GLY A 357 -0.59 8.18 -18.27
CA GLY A 357 -2.01 7.98 -18.00
C GLY A 357 -2.41 8.32 -16.55
N PRO A 358 -3.64 8.84 -16.34
CA PRO A 358 -4.10 9.24 -15.01
C PRO A 358 -4.29 8.08 -14.04
N SER A 359 -4.58 6.88 -14.51
CA SER A 359 -4.66 5.69 -13.65
C SER A 359 -3.30 5.38 -13.00
N VAL A 360 -2.23 5.39 -13.79
CA VAL A 360 -0.86 5.17 -13.32
C VAL A 360 -0.42 6.28 -12.36
N MET A 361 -0.72 7.54 -12.68
CA MET A 361 -0.38 8.67 -11.81
C MET A 361 -1.09 8.60 -10.46
N VAL A 362 -2.39 8.29 -10.44
CA VAL A 362 -3.18 8.19 -9.20
C VAL A 362 -2.74 6.99 -8.37
N LEU A 363 -2.67 5.80 -8.96
CA LEU A 363 -2.29 4.59 -8.22
C LEU A 363 -0.82 4.62 -7.81
N GLY A 364 0.08 5.08 -8.68
CA GLY A 364 1.50 5.24 -8.36
C GLY A 364 1.74 6.28 -7.28
N GLY A 365 1.04 7.42 -7.34
CA GLY A 365 1.05 8.42 -6.27
C GLY A 365 0.54 7.87 -4.95
N LEU A 366 -0.53 7.05 -4.98
CA LEU A 366 -1.04 6.37 -3.79
C LEU A 366 -0.04 5.35 -3.23
N THR A 367 0.62 4.56 -4.07
CA THR A 367 1.69 3.65 -3.64
C THR A 367 2.80 4.41 -2.95
N VAL A 368 3.28 5.51 -3.53
CA VAL A 368 4.29 6.38 -2.90
C VAL A 368 3.79 6.95 -1.57
N ALA A 369 2.53 7.35 -1.50
CA ALA A 369 1.93 7.86 -0.26
C ALA A 369 1.85 6.79 0.84
N VAL A 370 1.47 5.56 0.51
CA VAL A 370 1.45 4.43 1.46
C VAL A 370 2.85 4.13 1.95
N THR A 371 3.83 4.01 1.05
CA THR A 371 5.24 3.81 1.45
C THR A 371 5.75 4.95 2.31
N GLY A 372 5.45 6.20 1.95
CA GLY A 372 5.81 7.38 2.74
C GLY A 372 5.21 7.36 4.14
N ALA A 373 3.92 7.02 4.26
CA ALA A 373 3.24 6.88 5.55
C ALA A 373 3.86 5.75 6.40
N MET A 374 4.15 4.59 5.81
CA MET A 374 4.83 3.48 6.49
C MET A 374 6.22 3.88 6.99
N LEU A 375 7.02 4.55 6.16
CA LEU A 375 8.36 5.01 6.56
C LEU A 375 8.28 6.04 7.69
N ALA A 376 7.30 6.95 7.62
CA ALA A 376 7.12 7.98 8.65
C ALA A 376 6.67 7.37 9.98
N LEU A 377 5.69 6.45 9.97
CA LEU A 377 5.26 5.70 11.16
C LEU A 377 6.38 4.82 11.72
N GLY A 378 7.10 4.11 10.84
CA GLY A 378 8.26 3.29 11.21
C GLY A 378 9.39 4.11 11.84
N GLY A 379 9.67 5.31 11.31
CA GLY A 379 10.62 6.25 11.89
C GLY A 379 10.21 6.74 13.27
N VAL A 380 8.91 7.01 13.47
CA VAL A 380 8.35 7.38 14.77
C VAL A 380 8.39 6.23 15.78
N LEU A 381 8.09 5.00 15.34
CA LEU A 381 8.24 3.79 16.15
C LEU A 381 9.69 3.56 16.56
N PHE A 382 10.62 3.69 15.61
CA PHE A 382 12.04 3.58 15.87
C PHE A 382 12.51 4.63 16.90
N ALA A 383 12.06 5.89 16.75
CA ALA A 383 12.33 6.94 17.73
C ALA A 383 11.72 6.63 19.10
N SER A 384 10.57 5.95 19.14
CA SER A 384 9.90 5.55 20.39
C SER A 384 10.63 4.45 21.16
N ALA A 385 11.51 3.71 20.50
CA ALA A 385 12.38 2.72 21.14
C ALA A 385 13.56 3.36 21.91
N ALA A 386 13.69 4.69 21.88
CA ALA A 386 14.71 5.39 22.64
C ALA A 386 14.54 5.15 24.16
N PRO A 387 15.64 4.93 24.90
CA PRO A 387 15.59 4.72 26.35
C PRO A 387 14.94 5.92 27.06
N GLY A 388 13.96 5.65 27.92
CA GLY A 388 13.32 6.66 28.77
C GLY A 388 11.91 7.11 28.35
N LEU A 389 11.37 6.58 27.25
CA LEU A 389 9.94 6.75 26.95
C LEU A 389 9.13 5.69 27.70
N SER A 390 8.12 6.13 28.45
CA SER A 390 7.18 5.22 29.08
C SER A 390 6.50 4.37 28.02
N ALA A 391 6.37 3.06 28.28
CA ALA A 391 5.51 2.20 27.45
C ALA A 391 4.04 2.65 27.52
N ARG A 392 3.67 3.23 28.67
CA ARG A 392 2.38 3.88 28.91
C ARG A 392 2.23 5.15 28.07
N ALA A 393 1.12 5.27 27.33
CA ALA A 393 0.74 6.44 26.50
C ALA A 393 1.78 6.84 25.44
N ARG A 394 2.44 5.85 24.83
CA ARG A 394 3.52 6.07 23.89
C ARG A 394 3.08 6.85 22.64
N GLY A 395 1.91 6.55 22.08
CA GLY A 395 1.41 7.22 20.87
C GLY A 395 1.01 8.67 21.12
N PHE A 396 0.41 8.98 22.27
CA PHE A 396 0.15 10.36 22.70
C PHE A 396 1.42 11.16 22.95
N THR A 397 2.45 10.53 23.52
CA THR A 397 3.77 11.17 23.70
C THR A 397 4.40 11.51 22.35
N LEU A 398 4.40 10.57 21.40
CA LEU A 398 4.88 10.81 20.03
C LEU A 398 4.05 11.89 19.32
N ALA A 399 2.73 11.92 19.56
CA ALA A 399 1.85 12.95 19.03
C ALA A 399 2.23 14.34 19.55
N ALA A 400 2.46 14.47 20.84
CA ALA A 400 2.90 15.72 21.45
C ALA A 400 4.27 16.17 20.93
N VAL A 401 5.25 15.27 20.83
CA VAL A 401 6.59 15.60 20.32
C VAL A 401 6.53 16.07 18.86
N THR A 402 5.78 15.37 18.01
CA THR A 402 5.63 15.74 16.59
C THR A 402 4.85 17.05 16.41
N LEU A 403 3.81 17.28 17.21
CA LEU A 403 3.06 18.54 17.21
C LEU A 403 3.89 19.71 17.75
N PHE A 404 4.72 19.48 18.77
CA PHE A 404 5.68 20.45 19.28
C PHE A 404 6.71 20.82 18.19
N ALA A 405 7.26 19.83 17.49
CA ALA A 405 8.15 20.06 16.35
C ALA A 405 7.46 20.85 15.22
N ALA A 406 6.18 20.57 14.95
CA ALA A 406 5.38 21.34 14.01
C ALA A 406 5.25 22.81 14.45
N ALA A 407 4.97 23.06 15.73
CA ALA A 407 4.88 24.42 16.29
C ALA A 407 6.20 25.20 16.16
N LEU A 408 7.33 24.54 16.44
CA LEU A 408 8.66 25.12 16.20
C LEU A 408 8.91 25.39 14.72
N GLY A 409 8.49 24.48 13.85
CA GLY A 409 8.55 24.65 12.40
C GLY A 409 7.77 25.88 11.94
N VAL A 410 6.56 26.10 12.47
CA VAL A 410 5.79 27.33 12.21
C VAL A 410 6.54 28.58 12.64
N GLY A 411 7.19 28.56 13.81
CA GLY A 411 8.01 29.67 14.28
C GLY A 411 9.21 29.95 13.36
N ALA A 412 9.91 28.91 12.93
CA ALA A 412 11.03 29.02 11.98
C ALA A 412 10.61 29.57 10.61
N LEU A 413 9.34 29.42 10.25
CA LEU A 413 8.75 29.96 9.01
C LEU A 413 8.15 31.36 9.18
N GLY A 414 8.44 32.04 10.30
CA GLY A 414 7.97 33.39 10.56
C GLY A 414 6.54 33.47 11.10
N GLY A 415 5.99 32.34 11.58
CA GLY A 415 4.71 32.33 12.27
C GLY A 415 4.73 33.19 13.53
N THR A 416 3.57 33.74 13.89
CA THR A 416 3.48 34.63 15.06
C THR A 416 3.82 33.87 16.36
N PRO A 417 4.45 34.53 17.36
CA PRO A 417 4.74 33.91 18.65
C PRO A 417 3.51 33.30 19.31
N LEU A 418 2.35 33.95 19.17
CA LEU A 418 1.07 33.43 19.69
C LEU A 418 0.74 32.05 19.13
N VAL A 419 0.87 31.85 17.81
CA VAL A 419 0.57 30.54 17.21
C VAL A 419 1.56 29.47 17.66
N VAL A 420 2.85 29.81 17.77
CA VAL A 420 3.86 28.87 18.27
C VAL A 420 3.51 28.43 19.69
N VAL A 421 3.18 29.38 20.59
CA VAL A 421 2.81 29.08 21.97
C VAL A 421 1.52 28.27 22.05
N LEU A 422 0.52 28.57 21.21
CA LEU A 422 -0.71 27.76 21.12
C LEU A 422 -0.42 26.33 20.64
N GLY A 423 0.50 26.16 19.68
CA GLY A 423 0.92 24.84 19.21
C GLY A 423 1.64 24.04 20.30
N VAL A 424 2.52 24.69 21.06
CA VAL A 424 3.20 24.08 22.23
C VAL A 424 2.19 23.70 23.31
N ALA A 425 1.25 24.59 23.64
CA ALA A 425 0.17 24.32 24.58
C ALA A 425 -0.69 23.13 24.12
N GLY A 426 -1.04 23.08 22.84
CA GLY A 426 -1.74 21.95 22.23
C GLY A 426 -0.96 20.63 22.36
N ALA A 427 0.34 20.64 22.09
CA ALA A 427 1.21 19.47 22.28
C ALA A 427 1.21 18.98 23.73
N MET A 428 1.32 19.88 24.71
CA MET A 428 1.27 19.49 26.13
C MET A 428 -0.08 18.90 26.52
N LEU A 429 -1.18 19.50 26.05
CA LEU A 429 -2.53 18.97 26.30
C LEU A 429 -2.75 17.59 25.67
N VAL A 430 -2.22 17.33 24.47
CA VAL A 430 -2.29 15.99 23.85
C VAL A 430 -1.59 14.94 24.71
N TRP A 431 -0.40 15.25 25.20
CA TRP A 431 0.36 14.34 26.07
C TRP A 431 -0.36 14.11 27.40
N ASP A 432 -0.74 15.19 28.08
CA ASP A 432 -1.37 15.15 29.41
C ASP A 432 -2.72 14.42 29.38
N PHE A 433 -3.58 14.74 28.41
CA PHE A 433 -4.88 14.07 28.25
C PHE A 433 -4.70 12.60 27.90
N GLY A 434 -3.71 12.31 27.06
CA GLY A 434 -3.37 10.95 26.66
C GLY A 434 -2.87 10.10 27.83
N ASP A 435 -1.89 10.58 28.59
CA ASP A 435 -1.32 9.86 29.73
C ASP A 435 -2.35 9.67 30.86
N HIS A 436 -3.17 10.69 31.13
CA HIS A 436 -4.26 10.57 32.09
C HIS A 436 -5.30 9.54 31.65
N ALA A 437 -5.70 9.56 30.36
CA ALA A 437 -6.66 8.61 29.80
C ALA A 437 -6.14 7.17 29.81
N THR A 438 -4.87 6.96 29.46
CA THR A 438 -4.22 5.64 29.57
C THR A 438 -4.15 5.20 31.02
N GLY A 439 -3.85 6.11 31.95
CA GLY A 439 -3.82 5.82 33.37
C GLY A 439 -5.15 5.39 33.97
N LEU A 440 -6.21 6.10 33.63
CA LEU A 440 -7.56 5.72 34.03
C LEU A 440 -8.01 4.43 33.36
N GLY A 441 -7.66 4.22 32.08
CA GLY A 441 -7.94 2.99 31.36
C GLY A 441 -7.32 1.76 32.03
N LEU A 442 -6.08 1.90 32.53
CA LEU A 442 -5.40 0.85 33.30
C LEU A 442 -6.01 0.62 34.70
N SER A 443 -6.57 1.66 35.32
CA SER A 443 -7.04 1.58 36.71
C SER A 443 -8.51 1.16 36.82
N VAL A 444 -9.34 1.56 35.87
CA VAL A 444 -10.81 1.43 35.89
C VAL A 444 -11.33 0.63 34.70
N GLY A 445 -10.50 0.42 33.67
CA GLY A 445 -10.89 -0.18 32.39
C GLY A 445 -11.32 0.87 31.36
N ARG A 446 -11.15 0.54 30.08
CA ARG A 446 -11.49 1.43 28.94
C ARG A 446 -12.96 1.86 28.90
N ASP A 447 -13.85 0.98 29.35
CA ASP A 447 -15.30 1.20 29.36
C ASP A 447 -15.83 1.63 30.75
N GLY A 448 -14.92 1.95 31.69
CA GLY A 448 -15.28 2.45 33.01
C GLY A 448 -15.96 3.82 32.99
N GLU A 449 -16.78 4.12 34.00
CA GLU A 449 -17.41 5.43 34.16
C GLU A 449 -16.41 6.45 34.72
N THR A 450 -15.59 7.02 33.85
CA THR A 450 -14.49 7.93 34.19
C THR A 450 -14.75 9.39 33.79
N ARG A 451 -15.91 9.66 33.17
CA ARG A 451 -16.21 10.93 32.49
C ARG A 451 -16.04 12.15 33.38
N ASP A 452 -16.53 12.10 34.62
CA ASP A 452 -16.47 13.25 35.53
C ASP A 452 -15.04 13.54 35.97
N ALA A 453 -14.27 12.50 36.33
CA ALA A 453 -12.86 12.63 36.70
C ALA A 453 -12.03 13.19 35.55
N GLU A 454 -12.25 12.67 34.34
CA GLU A 454 -11.60 13.17 33.13
C GLU A 454 -11.94 14.64 32.90
N LEU A 455 -13.22 15.03 32.92
CA LEU A 455 -13.63 16.41 32.67
C LEU A 455 -13.00 17.41 33.65
N VAL A 456 -12.87 17.03 34.93
CA VAL A 456 -12.20 17.87 35.93
C VAL A 456 -10.73 18.06 35.59
N HIS A 457 -10.02 16.97 35.29
CA HIS A 457 -8.60 17.02 34.93
C HIS A 457 -8.37 17.84 33.65
N LEU A 458 -9.14 17.53 32.59
CA LEU A 458 -9.09 18.22 31.30
C LEU A 458 -9.31 19.72 31.44
N THR A 459 -10.27 20.12 32.28
CA THR A 459 -10.57 21.55 32.55
C THR A 459 -9.38 22.20 33.24
N GLY A 460 -8.82 21.56 34.28
CA GLY A 460 -7.65 22.06 35.00
C GLY A 460 -6.44 22.25 34.07
N SER A 461 -6.11 21.23 33.29
CA SER A 461 -5.00 21.25 32.34
C SER A 461 -5.19 22.29 31.24
N THR A 462 -6.42 22.45 30.72
CA THR A 462 -6.74 23.51 29.73
C THR A 462 -6.57 24.91 30.33
N LEU A 463 -6.99 25.12 31.59
CA LEU A 463 -6.80 26.38 32.29
C LEU A 463 -5.31 26.70 32.51
N VAL A 464 -4.50 25.70 32.89
CA VAL A 464 -3.05 25.84 33.05
C VAL A 464 -2.39 26.19 31.72
N ALA A 465 -2.73 25.48 30.65
CA ALA A 465 -2.24 25.77 29.30
C ALA A 465 -2.64 27.19 28.85
N GLY A 466 -3.89 27.59 29.09
CA GLY A 466 -4.39 28.93 28.80
C GLY A 466 -3.69 30.03 29.60
N ALA A 467 -3.41 29.80 30.88
CA ALA A 467 -2.62 30.71 31.71
C ALA A 467 -1.18 30.84 31.19
N GLY A 468 -0.56 29.74 30.76
CA GLY A 468 0.75 29.76 30.10
C GLY A 468 0.76 30.60 28.83
N VAL A 469 -0.25 30.45 27.97
CA VAL A 469 -0.44 31.28 26.76
C VAL A 469 -0.60 32.76 27.13
N ALA A 470 -1.40 33.07 28.16
CA ALA A 470 -1.61 34.45 28.62
C ALA A 470 -0.33 35.09 29.16
N VAL A 471 0.47 34.34 29.94
CA VAL A 471 1.77 34.80 30.44
C VAL A 471 2.74 35.04 29.28
N ALA A 472 2.79 34.13 28.30
CA ALA A 472 3.62 34.31 27.11
C ALA A 472 3.20 35.54 26.29
N LEU A 473 1.90 35.79 26.14
CA LEU A 473 1.36 36.99 25.50
C LEU A 473 1.76 38.27 26.24
N VAL A 474 1.62 38.29 27.56
CA VAL A 474 2.09 39.41 28.41
C VAL A 474 3.58 39.65 28.20
N ALA A 475 4.41 38.60 28.18
CA ALA A 475 5.83 38.73 27.95
C ALA A 475 6.15 39.31 26.55
N VAL A 476 5.50 38.79 25.50
CA VAL A 476 5.75 39.23 24.12
C VAL A 476 5.27 40.67 23.89
N TYR A 477 4.06 41.02 24.31
CA TYR A 477 3.42 42.29 23.96
C TYR A 477 3.63 43.41 24.98
N LEU A 478 3.86 43.11 26.26
CA LEU A 478 4.09 44.15 27.27
C LEU A 478 5.58 44.33 27.58
N LEU A 479 6.38 43.26 27.62
CA LEU A 479 7.81 43.36 27.95
C LEU A 479 8.70 43.56 26.70
N GLY A 480 8.31 42.98 25.56
CA GLY A 480 9.03 43.11 24.30
C GLY A 480 9.25 44.56 23.84
N PRO A 481 8.20 45.41 23.78
CA PRO A 481 8.34 46.81 23.37
C PRO A 481 9.08 47.67 24.40
N VAL A 482 8.93 47.39 25.70
CA VAL A 482 9.45 48.22 26.79
C VAL A 482 10.96 47.99 27.01
N GLY A 483 11.48 46.82 26.67
CA GLY A 483 12.90 46.49 26.83
C GLY A 483 13.80 46.78 25.63
N GLY A 484 13.28 47.32 24.52
CA GLY A 484 14.08 47.56 23.31
C GLY A 484 14.60 46.28 22.62
N PHE A 485 13.95 45.13 22.87
CA PHE A 485 14.36 43.81 22.38
C PHE A 485 13.99 43.54 20.91
N SER A 486 13.83 44.58 20.08
CA SER A 486 13.28 44.50 18.72
C SER A 486 14.15 43.71 17.71
N SER A 487 15.34 43.25 18.10
CA SER A 487 16.04 42.18 17.37
C SER A 487 16.91 41.34 18.31
N VAL A 488 16.32 40.36 19.00
CA VAL A 488 17.11 39.26 19.55
C VAL A 488 17.58 38.43 18.35
N GLY A 489 18.88 38.54 18.01
CA GLY A 489 19.42 37.79 16.87
C GLY A 489 19.17 36.29 17.01
N ASP A 490 18.87 35.61 15.90
CA ASP A 490 18.39 34.22 15.86
C ASP A 490 19.20 33.27 16.74
N TRP A 491 20.52 33.40 16.74
CA TRP A 491 21.41 32.57 17.55
C TRP A 491 21.14 32.65 19.06
N ARG A 492 20.71 33.82 19.58
CA ARG A 492 20.37 34.01 21.00
C ARG A 492 19.04 33.36 21.33
N ALA A 493 18.07 33.43 20.42
CA ALA A 493 16.79 32.75 20.58
C ALA A 493 16.98 31.23 20.57
N THR A 494 17.77 30.71 19.61
CA THR A 494 18.15 29.28 19.58
C THR A 494 18.89 28.88 20.84
N LEU A 495 19.88 29.66 21.29
CA LEU A 495 20.62 29.36 22.52
C LEU A 495 19.70 29.37 23.74
N ALA A 496 18.81 30.35 23.88
CA ALA A 496 17.87 30.41 24.99
C ALA A 496 16.91 29.20 24.98
N LEU A 497 16.41 28.80 23.81
CA LEU A 497 15.59 27.61 23.67
C LEU A 497 16.37 26.34 24.05
N THR A 498 17.58 26.17 23.51
CA THR A 498 18.45 25.02 23.83
C THR A 498 18.76 24.95 25.32
N LEU A 499 19.11 26.07 25.94
CA LEU A 499 19.36 26.13 27.38
C LEU A 499 18.10 25.81 28.19
N THR A 500 16.93 26.31 27.77
CA THR A 500 15.66 25.99 28.44
C THR A 500 15.32 24.50 28.33
N LEU A 501 15.52 23.90 27.15
CA LEU A 501 15.33 22.46 26.94
C LEU A 501 16.32 21.64 27.77
N VAL A 502 17.59 22.05 27.83
CA VAL A 502 18.62 21.40 28.68
C VAL A 502 18.27 21.55 30.16
N SER A 503 17.80 22.72 30.61
CA SER A 503 17.35 22.93 31.99
C SER A 503 16.13 22.08 32.34
N LEU A 504 15.16 21.96 31.43
CA LEU A 504 13.99 21.08 31.59
C LEU A 504 14.43 19.62 31.68
N LEU A 505 15.31 19.17 30.78
CA LEU A 505 15.83 17.80 30.80
C LEU A 505 16.59 17.52 32.11
N ALA A 506 17.43 18.46 32.56
CA ALA A 506 18.14 18.34 33.82
C ALA A 506 17.18 18.29 35.03
N LEU A 507 16.11 19.08 35.01
CA LEU A 507 15.07 19.06 36.04
C LEU A 507 14.33 17.72 36.07
N VAL A 508 13.91 17.20 34.91
CA VAL A 508 13.24 15.90 34.81
C VAL A 508 14.14 14.79 35.35
N ARG A 509 15.42 14.78 34.97
CA ARG A 509 16.42 13.83 35.48
C ARG A 509 16.71 13.94 36.97
N LEU A 510 16.38 15.07 37.59
CA LEU A 510 16.55 15.28 39.03
C LEU A 510 15.30 14.87 39.82
N LEU A 511 14.16 14.76 39.15
CA LEU A 511 12.88 14.34 39.73
C LEU A 511 12.63 12.83 39.56
N GLU A 512 13.31 12.19 38.60
CA GLU A 512 13.52 10.72 38.52
C GLU A 512 14.55 10.25 39.55
#